data_AF-A0A350Y9Z3-F1
#
_entry.id   AF-A0A350Y9Z3-F1
#
_cell.length_a   1.000
_cell.length_b   1.000
_cell.length_c   1.000
_cell.angle_alpha   90.00
_cell.angle_beta   90.00
_cell.angle_gamma   90.00
#
_symmetry.space_group_name_H-M   'P 1'
#
loop_
_entity.id
_entity.type
_entity.pdbx_description
1 polymer ?
#
loop_
_entity_poly.entity_id
_entity_poly.type
_entity_poly.pdbx_seq_one_letter_code
_entity_poly.pdbx_strand_id
1 'polypeptide(L)'
;MLLEMSLHRLILTSLIFGVAVFCSAPQFFGTALTNFERWQRKYKLNLAVVAFLFLSTVFALDLMATPASAQFFNGAQEFMTQAFGNAGGTDITPVIEIIFNVLRGLMLIYLGVSLIRVVQASRNDEDWQTLARTPMIIMVAVVVADILTGFIVGV
;
A
#
# COMPACT_ATOMS: atom_id res chain seq x y z
N MET A 1 2.08 5.05 -22.20
CA MET A 1 0.66 5.42 -22.07
C MET A 1 -0.14 4.49 -21.15
N LEU A 2 -0.06 3.16 -21.25
CA LEU A 2 -0.73 2.24 -20.31
C LEU A 2 -0.08 2.15 -18.92
N LEU A 3 1.21 2.52 -18.80
CA LEU A 3 1.98 2.45 -17.55
C LEU A 3 1.81 3.65 -16.61
N GLU A 4 1.10 4.71 -17.03
CA GLU A 4 0.84 5.93 -16.23
C GLU A 4 -0.61 6.03 -15.76
N MET A 5 -1.48 5.10 -16.16
CA MET A 5 -2.87 5.10 -15.75
C MET A 5 -2.99 4.47 -14.36
N SER A 6 -3.49 5.25 -13.39
CA SER A 6 -3.84 4.73 -12.06
C SER A 6 -4.74 3.52 -12.19
N LEU A 7 -4.56 2.53 -11.31
CA LEU A 7 -5.34 1.28 -11.23
C LEU A 7 -6.85 1.54 -11.35
N HIS A 8 -7.32 2.60 -10.70
CA HIS A 8 -8.66 3.14 -10.80
C HIS A 8 -9.16 3.36 -12.25
N ARG A 9 -8.37 4.03 -13.10
CA ARG A 9 -8.74 4.30 -14.50
C ARG A 9 -8.77 3.02 -15.35
N LEU A 10 -7.89 2.06 -15.04
CA LEU A 10 -7.84 0.77 -15.72
C LEU A 10 -9.07 -0.09 -15.37
N ILE A 11 -9.47 -0.10 -14.09
CA ILE A 11 -10.67 -0.79 -13.64
C ILE A 11 -11.93 -0.16 -14.25
N LEU A 12 -12.01 1.17 -14.30
CA LEU A 12 -13.17 1.88 -14.83
C LEU A 12 -13.33 1.68 -16.34
N THR A 13 -12.24 1.69 -17.09
CA THR A 13 -12.26 1.37 -18.54
C THR A 13 -12.61 -0.10 -18.81
N SER A 14 -12.11 -1.03 -17.98
CA SER A 14 -12.49 -2.45 -18.05
C SER A 14 -13.97 -2.67 -17.76
N LEU A 15 -14.54 -1.96 -16.78
CA LEU A 15 -15.95 -2.07 -16.42
C LEU A 15 -16.86 -1.52 -17.52
N ILE A 16 -16.52 -0.37 -18.12
CA ILE A 16 -17.25 0.20 -19.26
C ILE A 16 -17.20 -0.74 -20.48
N PHE A 17 -16.02 -1.31 -20.77
CA PHE A 17 -15.87 -2.27 -21.86
C PHE A 17 -16.66 -3.56 -21.59
N GLY A 18 -16.64 -4.05 -20.34
CA GLY A 18 -17.43 -5.20 -19.90
C GLY A 18 -18.94 -4.99 -20.07
N VAL A 19 -19.45 -3.81 -19.72
CA VAL A 19 -20.87 -3.43 -19.92
C VAL A 19 -21.20 -3.30 -21.42
N ALA A 20 -20.29 -2.76 -22.23
CA ALA A 20 -20.49 -2.65 -23.68
C ALA A 20 -20.55 -4.04 -24.36
N VAL A 21 -19.71 -4.99 -23.94
CA VAL A 21 -19.74 -6.39 -24.40
C VAL A 21 -21.00 -7.12 -23.89
N PHE A 22 -21.46 -6.80 -22.68
CA PHE A 22 -22.73 -7.32 -22.14
C PHE A 22 -23.93 -6.90 -23.00
N CYS A 23 -23.98 -5.65 -23.45
CA CYS A 23 -25.05 -5.15 -24.31
C CYS A 23 -25.03 -5.74 -25.74
N SER A 24 -23.87 -6.14 -26.27
CA SER A 24 -23.76 -6.61 -27.67
C SER A 24 -24.00 -8.12 -27.85
N ALA A 25 -24.00 -8.91 -26.78
CA ALA A 25 -24.07 -10.38 -26.86
C ALA A 25 -25.04 -11.03 -25.84
N PRO A 26 -26.33 -10.66 -25.81
CA PRO A 26 -27.29 -11.15 -24.80
C PRO A 26 -27.51 -12.68 -24.85
N GLN A 27 -27.35 -13.30 -26.01
CA GLN A 27 -27.55 -14.75 -26.22
C GLN A 27 -26.49 -15.64 -25.54
N PHE A 28 -25.26 -15.17 -25.38
CA PHE A 28 -24.20 -15.92 -24.69
C PHE A 28 -24.38 -15.86 -23.16
N PHE A 29 -24.93 -14.77 -22.66
CA PHE A 29 -25.19 -14.58 -21.23
C PHE A 29 -26.33 -15.47 -20.71
N GLY A 30 -27.38 -15.72 -21.50
CA GLY A 30 -28.45 -16.65 -21.10
C GLY A 30 -27.92 -18.06 -20.80
N THR A 31 -27.01 -18.56 -21.65
CA THR A 31 -26.37 -19.88 -21.47
C THR A 31 -25.33 -19.88 -20.35
N ALA A 32 -24.60 -18.77 -20.17
CA ALA A 32 -23.65 -18.61 -19.07
C ALA A 32 -24.36 -18.52 -17.70
N LEU A 33 -25.48 -17.80 -17.61
CA LEU A 33 -26.30 -17.66 -16.41
C LEU A 33 -26.89 -19.01 -15.97
N THR A 34 -27.33 -19.86 -16.90
CA THR A 34 -27.85 -21.20 -16.55
C THR A 34 -26.75 -22.13 -16.02
N ASN A 35 -25.52 -22.03 -16.52
CA ASN A 35 -24.37 -22.72 -15.95
C ASN A 35 -23.97 -22.14 -14.58
N PHE A 36 -24.06 -20.81 -14.43
CA PHE A 36 -23.81 -20.11 -13.17
C PHE A 36 -24.81 -20.52 -12.08
N GLU A 37 -26.09 -20.66 -12.43
CA GLU A 37 -27.13 -21.17 -11.52
C GLU A 37 -26.87 -22.61 -11.07
N ARG A 38 -26.43 -23.49 -11.99
CA ARG A 38 -26.08 -24.88 -11.64
C ARG A 38 -24.93 -24.93 -10.64
N TRP A 39 -23.95 -24.04 -10.80
CA TRP A 39 -22.81 -23.92 -9.89
C TRP A 39 -23.22 -23.31 -8.54
N GLN A 40 -24.09 -22.30 -8.55
CA GLN A 40 -24.69 -21.68 -7.35
C GLN A 40 -25.51 -22.67 -6.52
N ARG A 41 -26.30 -23.55 -7.15
CA ARG A 41 -27.07 -24.59 -6.44
C ARG A 41 -26.19 -25.64 -5.79
N LYS A 42 -25.01 -25.95 -6.36
CA LYS A 42 -24.08 -26.94 -5.82
C LYS A 42 -23.42 -26.47 -4.52
N TYR A 43 -23.07 -25.18 -4.43
CA TYR A 43 -22.36 -24.62 -3.27
C TYR A 43 -23.26 -23.91 -2.25
N LYS A 44 -24.58 -23.81 -2.49
CA LYS A 44 -25.56 -23.08 -1.63
C LYS A 44 -25.14 -21.65 -1.28
N LEU A 45 -24.18 -21.07 -2.01
CA LEU A 45 -23.60 -19.78 -1.75
C LEU A 45 -24.02 -18.86 -2.89
N ASN A 46 -24.57 -17.69 -2.54
CA ASN A 46 -25.01 -16.72 -3.51
C ASN A 46 -23.76 -16.08 -4.15
N LEU A 47 -23.29 -16.67 -5.24
CA LEU A 47 -22.08 -16.26 -5.97
C LEU A 47 -22.09 -14.78 -6.38
N ALA A 48 -23.27 -14.21 -6.62
CA ALA A 48 -23.42 -12.78 -6.86
C ALA A 48 -23.02 -11.93 -5.64
N VAL A 49 -23.36 -12.37 -4.43
CA VAL A 49 -22.98 -11.69 -3.18
C VAL A 49 -21.48 -11.83 -2.92
N VAL A 50 -20.89 -12.99 -3.23
CA VAL A 50 -19.44 -13.21 -3.09
C VAL A 50 -18.66 -12.34 -4.07
N ALA A 51 -19.10 -12.29 -5.33
CA ALA A 51 -18.49 -11.43 -6.35
C ALA A 51 -18.62 -9.95 -5.97
N PHE A 52 -19.78 -9.53 -5.44
CA PHE A 52 -20.00 -8.17 -4.97
C PHE A 52 -19.11 -7.82 -3.77
N LEU A 53 -18.99 -8.70 -2.77
CA LEU A 53 -18.10 -8.51 -1.63
C LEU A 53 -16.63 -8.42 -2.06
N PHE A 54 -16.21 -9.28 -3.00
CA PHE A 54 -14.85 -9.26 -3.53
C PHE A 54 -14.56 -7.95 -4.27
N LEU A 55 -15.43 -7.54 -5.20
CA LEU A 55 -15.32 -6.26 -5.91
C LEU A 55 -15.34 -5.06 -4.95
N SER A 56 -16.24 -5.08 -3.96
CA SER A 56 -16.32 -4.01 -2.97
C SER A 56 -15.08 -3.94 -2.08
N THR A 57 -14.47 -5.07 -1.74
CA THR A 57 -13.22 -5.12 -0.97
C THR A 57 -12.06 -4.59 -1.79
N VAL A 58 -11.93 -5.02 -3.05
CA VAL A 58 -10.88 -4.52 -3.95
C VAL A 58 -11.03 -3.02 -4.18
N PHE A 59 -12.26 -2.53 -4.37
CA PHE A 59 -12.52 -1.11 -4.55
C PHE A 59 -12.26 -0.31 -3.27
N ALA A 60 -12.62 -0.84 -2.10
CA ALA A 60 -12.29 -0.21 -0.82
C ALA A 60 -10.77 -0.15 -0.60
N LEU A 61 -10.03 -1.21 -0.94
CA LEU A 61 -8.58 -1.23 -0.86
C LEU A 61 -7.93 -0.25 -1.86
N ASP A 62 -8.48 -0.09 -3.06
CA ASP A 62 -8.01 0.90 -4.05
C ASP A 62 -8.28 2.35 -3.59
N LEU A 63 -9.43 2.61 -2.96
CA LEU A 63 -9.72 3.91 -2.36
C LEU A 63 -8.85 4.24 -1.15
N MET A 64 -8.45 3.21 -0.39
CA MET A 64 -7.54 3.36 0.75
C MET A 64 -6.07 3.29 0.34
N ALA A 65 -5.77 2.95 -0.92
CA ALA A 65 -4.42 2.97 -1.46
C ALA A 65 -3.98 4.42 -1.70
N THR A 66 -3.41 5.04 -0.66
CA THR A 66 -2.63 6.26 -0.85
C THR A 66 -1.39 5.94 -1.69
N PRO A 67 -0.85 6.90 -2.49
CA PRO A 67 0.45 6.73 -3.12
C PRO A 67 1.44 6.25 -2.05
N ALA A 68 2.41 5.40 -2.43
CA ALA A 68 3.39 4.80 -1.53
C ALA A 68 4.27 5.89 -0.87
N SER A 69 3.69 6.62 0.07
CA SER A 69 4.34 7.53 0.97
C SER A 69 5.20 6.68 1.88
N ALA A 70 6.46 7.04 1.99
CA ALA A 70 7.36 6.35 2.89
C ALA A 70 6.78 6.46 4.31
N GLN A 71 6.39 5.34 4.94
CA GLN A 71 5.63 5.38 6.20
C GLN A 71 6.41 5.89 7.41
N PHE A 72 7.72 6.09 7.28
CA PHE A 72 8.59 6.53 8.36
C PHE A 72 9.06 7.96 8.14
N PHE A 73 9.21 8.71 9.22
CA PHE A 73 9.70 10.10 9.23
C PHE A 73 8.80 11.10 8.49
N ASN A 74 7.51 10.81 8.30
CA ASN A 74 6.60 11.76 7.64
C ASN A 74 6.31 12.96 8.53
N GLY A 75 5.97 12.73 9.79
CA GLY A 75 5.71 13.80 10.75
C GLY A 75 6.97 14.63 11.00
N ALA A 76 8.13 13.97 11.05
CA ALA A 76 9.41 14.65 11.17
C ALA A 76 9.76 15.50 9.93
N GLN A 77 9.50 15.02 8.71
CA GLN A 77 9.70 15.79 7.49
C GLN A 77 8.75 16.99 7.45
N GLU A 78 7.48 16.78 7.78
CA GLU A 78 6.47 17.83 7.80
C GLU A 78 6.84 18.93 8.80
N PHE A 79 7.27 18.56 10.01
CA PHE A 79 7.80 19.50 11.00
C PHE A 79 8.94 20.34 10.41
N MET A 80 9.93 19.70 9.78
CA MET A 80 11.08 20.39 9.22
C MET A 80 10.70 21.32 8.07
N THR A 81 9.79 20.89 7.20
CA THR A 81 9.28 21.71 6.10
C THR A 81 8.46 22.89 6.61
N GLN A 82 7.63 22.71 7.64
CA GLN A 82 6.88 23.81 8.25
C GLN A 82 7.80 24.81 8.98
N ALA A 83 8.80 24.32 9.71
CA ALA A 83 9.71 25.15 10.49
C ALA A 83 10.75 25.89 9.63
N PHE A 84 11.25 25.24 8.57
CA PHE A 84 12.40 25.73 7.80
C PHE A 84 12.17 25.89 6.31
N GLY A 85 11.05 25.41 5.74
CA GLY A 85 10.81 25.36 4.30
C GLY A 85 10.94 26.72 3.60
N ASN A 86 10.62 27.83 4.29
CA ASN A 86 10.84 29.19 3.79
C ASN A 86 11.80 29.98 4.69
N ALA A 87 13.02 29.47 4.85
CA ALA A 87 14.07 30.18 5.57
C ALA A 87 14.61 31.34 4.71
N GLY A 88 14.30 32.58 5.11
CA GLY A 88 14.92 33.78 4.52
C GLY A 88 14.49 34.10 3.08
N GLY A 89 13.29 33.70 2.66
CA GLY A 89 12.75 33.98 1.32
C GLY A 89 13.23 33.03 0.22
N THR A 90 13.95 31.96 0.59
CA THR A 90 14.32 30.87 -0.31
C THR A 90 13.57 29.61 0.09
N ASP A 91 12.90 28.98 -0.88
CA ASP A 91 12.25 27.68 -0.67
C ASP A 91 13.31 26.57 -0.61
N ILE A 92 13.50 26.00 0.58
CA ILE A 92 14.42 24.88 0.81
C ILE A 92 13.68 23.55 1.02
N THR A 93 12.35 23.53 0.83
CA THR A 93 11.53 22.31 0.92
C THR A 93 12.08 21.15 0.10
N PRO A 94 12.55 21.33 -1.15
CA PRO A 94 13.11 20.24 -1.93
C PRO A 94 14.36 19.61 -1.31
N VAL A 95 15.18 20.42 -0.61
CA VAL A 95 16.39 19.93 0.07
C VAL A 95 16.01 19.08 1.27
N ILE A 96 15.01 19.53 2.04
CA ILE A 96 14.46 18.79 3.18
C ILE A 96 13.93 17.43 2.70
N GLU A 97 13.13 17.41 1.64
CA GLU A 97 12.59 16.17 1.06
C GLU A 97 13.69 15.17 0.64
N ILE A 98 14.75 15.67 -0.01
CA ILE A 98 15.88 14.83 -0.41
C ILE A 98 16.57 14.20 0.81
N ILE A 99 16.84 14.98 1.86
CA ILE A 99 17.48 14.48 3.08
C ILE A 99 16.65 13.36 3.72
N PHE A 100 15.33 13.57 3.86
CA PHE A 100 14.44 12.56 4.44
C PHE A 100 14.31 11.31 3.56
N ASN A 101 14.31 11.46 2.24
CA ASN A 101 14.30 10.32 1.32
C ASN A 101 15.60 9.51 1.39
N VAL A 102 16.76 10.17 1.53
CA VAL A 102 18.03 9.47 1.77
C VAL A 102 18.01 8.74 3.11
N LEU A 103 17.50 9.37 4.18
CA LEU A 103 17.38 8.75 5.51
C LEU A 103 16.51 7.49 5.46
N ARG A 104 15.35 7.55 4.79
CA ARG A 104 14.46 6.39 4.58
C ARG A 104 15.13 5.31 3.73
N GLY A 105 15.86 5.70 2.69
CA GLY A 105 16.63 4.77 1.87
C GLY A 105 17.68 4.02 2.69
N LEU A 106 18.44 4.72 3.51
CA LEU A 106 19.43 4.10 4.42
C LEU A 106 18.78 3.18 5.44
N MET A 107 17.66 3.59 6.02
CA MET A 107 16.89 2.76 6.95
C MET A 107 16.36 1.49 6.27
N LEU A 108 15.83 1.59 5.05
CA LEU A 108 15.38 0.43 4.28
C LEU A 108 16.52 -0.54 3.96
N ILE A 109 17.69 -0.02 3.58
CA ILE A 109 18.88 -0.85 3.35
C ILE A 109 19.28 -1.57 4.64
N TYR A 110 19.33 -0.85 5.76
CA TYR A 110 19.66 -1.42 7.07
C TYR A 110 18.68 -2.52 7.46
N LEU A 111 17.37 -2.24 7.39
CA LEU A 111 16.33 -3.22 7.71
C LEU A 111 16.41 -4.42 6.77
N GLY A 112 16.59 -4.21 5.46
CA GLY A 112 16.75 -5.28 4.47
C GLY A 112 17.92 -6.21 4.79
N VAL A 113 19.10 -5.66 5.08
CA VAL A 113 20.27 -6.46 5.48
C VAL A 113 20.03 -7.20 6.80
N SER A 114 19.41 -6.55 7.78
CA SER A 114 19.11 -7.16 9.08
C SER A 114 18.14 -8.33 8.95
N LEU A 115 17.12 -8.20 8.10
CA LEU A 115 16.14 -9.25 7.84
C LEU A 115 16.77 -10.47 7.18
N ILE A 116 17.67 -10.27 6.21
CA ILE A 116 18.41 -11.37 5.58
C ILE A 116 19.16 -12.19 6.64
N ARG A 117 19.83 -11.51 7.58
CA ARG A 117 20.56 -12.18 8.69
C ARG A 117 19.64 -12.95 9.62
N VAL A 118 18.50 -12.37 9.99
CA VAL A 118 17.49 -13.04 10.84
C VAL A 118 16.94 -14.29 10.16
N VAL A 119 16.63 -14.21 8.86
CA VAL A 119 16.14 -15.35 8.08
C VAL A 119 17.20 -16.44 7.95
N GLN A 120 18.46 -16.06 7.69
CA GLN A 120 19.57 -17.03 7.62
C GLN A 120 19.77 -17.74 8.96
N ALA A 121 19.78 -17.00 10.07
CA ALA A 121 19.88 -17.59 11.41
C ALA A 121 18.72 -18.53 11.70
N SER A 122 17.49 -18.16 11.33
CA SER A 122 16.31 -19.02 11.48
C SER A 122 16.39 -20.31 10.67
N ARG A 123 17.12 -20.32 9.54
CA ARG A 123 17.31 -21.51 8.72
C ARG A 123 18.44 -22.41 9.22
N ASN A 124 19.38 -21.85 9.95
CA ASN A 124 20.56 -22.55 10.48
C ASN A 124 20.36 -23.00 11.94
N ASP A 125 19.13 -22.93 12.46
CA ASP A 125 18.78 -23.20 13.87
C ASP A 125 19.61 -22.35 14.87
N GLU A 126 20.08 -21.18 14.43
CA GLU A 126 20.75 -20.18 15.27
C GLU A 126 19.71 -19.32 16.02
N ASP A 127 20.14 -18.62 17.09
CA ASP A 127 19.27 -17.72 17.86
C ASP A 127 18.92 -16.44 17.06
N TRP A 128 17.93 -16.58 16.19
CA TRP A 128 17.40 -15.51 15.36
C TRP A 128 16.69 -14.42 16.17
N GLN A 129 16.21 -14.72 17.38
CA GLN A 129 15.50 -13.75 18.22
C GLN A 129 16.44 -12.66 18.71
N THR A 130 17.64 -13.07 19.14
CA THR A 130 18.68 -12.14 19.56
C THR A 130 19.13 -11.24 18.39
N LEU A 131 19.20 -11.77 17.17
CA LEU A 131 19.52 -10.99 15.97
C LEU A 131 18.40 -10.05 15.53
N ALA A 132 17.14 -10.42 15.75
CA ALA A 132 15.97 -9.60 15.41
C ALA A 132 15.72 -8.45 16.41
N ARG A 133 16.25 -8.55 17.63
CA ARG A 133 16.01 -7.56 18.69
C ARG A 133 16.42 -6.14 18.27
N THR A 134 17.64 -5.98 17.77
CA THR A 134 18.18 -4.66 17.39
C THR A 134 17.36 -3.97 16.30
N PRO A 135 17.07 -4.59 15.13
CA PRO A 135 16.27 -3.93 14.10
C PRO A 135 14.83 -3.67 14.53
N MET A 136 14.23 -4.52 15.39
CA MET A 136 12.90 -4.26 15.94
C MET A 136 12.87 -3.04 16.86
N ILE A 137 13.85 -2.88 17.76
CA ILE A 137 13.94 -1.70 18.63
C ILE A 137 14.04 -0.42 17.80
N ILE A 138 14.87 -0.42 16.75
CA ILE A 138 15.02 0.74 15.85
C ILE A 138 13.70 1.08 15.17
N MET A 139 12.99 0.08 14.63
CA MET A 139 11.71 0.29 13.98
C MET A 139 10.69 0.93 14.93
N VAL A 140 10.55 0.37 16.15
CA VAL A 140 9.65 0.91 17.17
C VAL A 140 10.05 2.33 17.55
N ALA A 141 11.34 2.59 17.77
CA ALA A 141 11.82 3.93 18.11
C ALA A 141 11.49 4.97 17.03
N VAL A 142 11.68 4.61 15.75
CA VAL A 142 11.35 5.51 14.63
C VAL A 142 9.85 5.75 14.54
N VAL A 143 9.02 4.73 14.70
CA VAL A 143 7.56 4.88 14.69
C VAL A 143 7.09 5.76 15.85
N VAL A 144 7.59 5.52 17.05
CA VAL A 144 7.25 6.34 18.23
C VAL A 144 7.72 7.77 18.02
N ALA A 145 8.93 7.98 17.50
CA ALA A 145 9.42 9.32 17.19
C ALA A 145 8.53 10.03 16.17
N ASP A 146 8.08 9.34 15.12
CA ASP A 146 7.24 9.92 14.08
C ASP A 146 5.84 10.30 14.63
N ILE A 147 5.27 9.45 15.47
CA ILE A 147 4.01 9.74 16.20
C ILE A 147 4.18 10.95 17.13
N LEU A 148 5.28 11.01 17.90
CA LEU A 148 5.57 12.13 18.77
C LEU A 148 5.73 13.44 17.98
N THR A 149 6.37 13.40 16.82
CA THR A 149 6.42 14.57 15.94
C THR A 149 5.05 14.96 15.42
N GLY A 150 4.16 14.01 15.08
CA GLY A 150 2.76 14.31 14.75
C GLY A 150 2.05 15.11 15.84
N PHE A 151 2.19 14.67 17.10
CA PHE A 151 1.66 15.40 18.25
C PHE A 151 2.26 16.81 18.45
N ILE A 152 3.54 17.01 18.12
CA ILE A 152 4.21 18.31 18.22
C ILE A 152 3.76 19.27 17.11
N VAL A 153 3.59 18.74 15.89
CA VAL A 153 3.16 19.51 14.71
C VAL A 153 1.67 19.84 14.78
N GLY A 154 0.88 19.05 15.51
CA GLY A 154 -0.55 19.23 15.66
C GLY A 154 -1.37 18.55 14.56
N VAL A 155 -0.87 17.43 14.04
CA VAL A 155 -1.55 16.55 13.07
C VAL A 155 -2.04 15.29 13.78
#